data_AF-A0A421FPU5-F1
#
_entry.id   AF-A0A421FPU5-F1
#
_cell.length_a   1.000
_cell.length_b   1.000
_cell.length_c   1.000
_cell.angle_alpha   90.00
_cell.angle_beta   90.00
_cell.angle_gamma   90.00
#
_symmetry.space_group_name_H-M   'P 1'
#
loop_
_entity.id
_entity.type
_entity.pdbx_description
1 polymer ?
#
loop_
_entity_poly.entity_id
_entity_poly.type
_entity_poly.pdbx_seq_one_letter_code
_entity_poly.pdbx_strand_id
1 'polypeptide(L)' 'MSGGRISQPVGKIVLTNVAIVRMRKGGKRFEIACYKNKVFNWRNGVEEDIDEVLQIAKVYENVSK' A
#
# COMPACT_ATOMS: atom_id res chain seq x y z
N MET A 1 22.31 11.27 38.58
CA MET A 1 22.48 11.33 37.12
C MET A 1 21.43 10.42 36.49
N SER A 2 20.23 10.95 36.25
CA SER A 2 19.14 10.21 35.60
C SER A 2 19.30 10.32 34.09
N GLY A 3 19.83 9.27 33.46
CA GLY A 3 19.93 9.17 32.02
C GLY A 3 18.54 9.17 31.40
N GLY A 4 18.13 10.32 30.87
CA GLY A 4 16.87 10.45 30.13
C GLY A 4 16.89 9.51 28.93
N ARG A 5 15.93 8.58 28.89
CA ARG A 5 15.73 7.67 27.76
C ARG A 5 15.43 8.53 26.52
N ILE A 6 16.40 8.67 25.62
CA ILE A 6 16.20 9.31 24.32
C ILE A 6 15.30 8.37 23.53
N SER A 7 14.01 8.73 23.41
CA SER A 7 13.06 8.01 22.55
C SER A 7 13.51 8.23 21.12
N GLN A 8 14.18 7.24 20.53
CA GLN A 8 14.47 7.25 19.12
C GLN A 8 13.13 7.35 18.36
N PRO A 9 13.03 8.23 17.35
CA PRO A 9 11.84 8.26 16.51
C PRO A 9 11.69 6.87 15.88
N VAL A 10 10.57 6.21 16.16
CA VAL A 10 10.20 4.99 15.45
C VAL A 10 10.08 5.34 13.96
N GLY A 11 10.71 4.53 13.11
CA GLY A 11 10.71 4.76 11.66
C GLY A 11 9.28 4.86 11.14
N LYS A 12 8.84 6.06 10.76
CA LYS A 12 7.54 6.25 10.13
C LYS A 12 7.64 5.85 8.66
N ILE A 13 7.06 4.70 8.31
CA ILE A 13 6.96 4.28 6.92
C ILE A 13 5.83 5.09 6.28
N VAL A 14 6.20 6.12 5.52
CA VAL A 14 5.24 6.90 4.73
C VAL A 14 5.20 6.31 3.34
N LEU A 15 4.04 5.75 2.97
CA LEU A 15 3.78 5.26 1.63
C LEU A 15 3.55 6.46 0.69
N THR A 16 4.62 7.10 0.23
CA THR A 16 4.54 8.36 -0.55
C THR A 16 4.22 8.14 -2.03
N ASN A 17 4.64 7.02 -2.60
CA ASN A 17 4.56 6.74 -4.04
C ASN A 17 3.63 5.58 -4.38
N VAL A 18 2.51 5.48 -3.66
CA VAL A 18 1.58 4.35 -3.79
C VAL A 18 0.21 4.85 -4.23
N ALA A 19 -0.41 4.11 -5.11
CA ALA A 19 -1.82 4.22 -5.42
C ALA A 19 -2.60 3.20 -4.59
N ILE A 20 -3.82 3.58 -4.20
CA ILE A 20 -4.76 2.69 -3.55
C ILE A 20 -5.84 2.34 -4.56
N VAL A 21 -5.99 1.05 -4.86
CA VAL A 21 -7.12 0.55 -5.65
C VAL A 21 -8.15 -0.02 -4.69
N ARG A 22 -9.39 0.44 -4.83
CA ARG A 22 -10.52 0.07 -3.96
C ARG A 22 -11.55 -0.76 -4.71
N MET A 23 -12.06 -1.79 -4.06
CA MET A 23 -13.16 -2.62 -4.53
C MET A 23 -14.22 -2.76 -3.43
N ARG A 24 -15.50 -2.68 -3.80
CA ARG A 24 -16.63 -2.92 -2.89
C ARG A 24 -17.42 -4.13 -3.36
N LYS A 25 -17.53 -5.15 -2.53
CA LYS A 25 -18.30 -6.38 -2.83
C LYS A 25 -18.88 -6.96 -1.55
N GLY A 26 -20.13 -7.42 -1.60
CA GLY A 26 -20.80 -8.06 -0.46
C GLY A 26 -20.88 -7.16 0.79
N GLY A 27 -21.04 -5.84 0.62
CA GLY A 27 -21.08 -4.88 1.72
C GLY A 27 -19.72 -4.52 2.33
N LYS A 28 -18.64 -5.23 1.98
CA LYS A 28 -17.28 -4.99 2.49
C LYS A 28 -16.45 -4.17 1.51
N ARG A 29 -15.42 -3.50 2.05
CA ARG A 29 -14.44 -2.71 1.29
C ARG A 29 -13.11 -3.43 1.31
N PHE A 30 -12.48 -3.52 0.15
CA PHE A 30 -11.17 -4.11 -0.04
C PHE A 30 -10.28 -3.09 -0.73
N GLU A 31 -9.09 -2.91 -0.19
CA GLU A 31 -8.09 -1.98 -0.67
C GLU A 31 -6.75 -2.71 -0.85
N ILE A 32 -6.03 -2.33 -1.91
CA ILE A 32 -4.68 -2.83 -2.20
C ILE A 32 -3.73 -1.67 -2.45
N ALA A 33 -2.49 -1.83 -2.01
CA ALA A 33 -1.40 -0.90 -2.27
C ALA A 33 -0.66 -1.31 -3.54
N CYS A 34 -0.54 -0.40 -4.49
CA CYS A 34 -0.02 -0.67 -5.83
C CYS A 34 0.73 0.54 -6.38
N TYR A 35 1.53 0.35 -7.43
CA TYR A 35 2.23 1.46 -8.09
C TYR A 35 1.34 2.16 -9.11
N LYS A 36 1.21 3.48 -9.04
CA LYS A 36 0.28 4.29 -9.86
C LYS A 36 0.41 4.02 -11.36
N ASN A 37 1.64 3.97 -11.88
CA ASN A 37 1.90 3.77 -13.31
C ASN A 37 1.60 2.32 -13.74
N LYS A 38 1.94 1.35 -12.89
CA LYS A 38 1.73 -0.08 -13.17
C LYS A 38 0.25 -0.46 -13.20
N VAL A 39 -0.59 0.17 -12.38
CA VAL A 39 -2.05 -0.06 -12.39
C VAL A 39 -2.67 0.29 -13.74
N PHE A 40 -2.22 1.36 -14.39
CA PHE A 40 -2.74 1.75 -15.71
C PHE A 40 -2.38 0.70 -16.76
N ASN A 41 -1.13 0.24 -16.77
CA ASN A 41 -0.66 -0.79 -17.68
C ASN A 41 -1.38 -2.13 -17.46
N TRP A 42 -1.59 -2.52 -16.19
CA TRP A 42 -2.36 -3.71 -15.82
C TRP A 42 -3.78 -3.68 -16.37
N ARG A 43 -4.47 -2.53 -16.27
CA ARG A 43 -5.84 -2.37 -16.81
C ARG A 43 -5.88 -2.41 -18.33
N ASN A 44 -4.79 -2.04 -19.00
CA ASN A 44 -4.67 -2.08 -20.45
C ASN A 44 -4.16 -3.44 -20.97
N GLY A 45 -3.85 -4.40 -20.08
CA GLY A 45 -3.33 -5.71 -20.44
C GLY A 45 -1.88 -5.70 -20.96
N VAL A 46 -1.10 -4.68 -20.62
CA VAL A 46 0.31 -4.56 -21.02
C VAL A 46 1.25 -5.28 -20.05
N GLU A 47 0.87 -5.33 -18.76
CA GLU A 47 1.61 -6.04 -17.71
C GLU A 47 0.85 -7.32 -17.36
N GLU A 48 1.54 -8.46 -17.39
CA GLU A 48 0.96 -9.78 -17.07
C GLU A 48 1.33 -10.24 -15.65
N ASP A 49 2.43 -9.72 -15.09
CA ASP A 49 2.85 -10.03 -13.73
C ASP A 49 2.24 -9.06 -12.71
N ILE A 50 1.42 -9.60 -11.82
CA ILE A 50 0.76 -8.82 -10.77
C ILE A 50 1.71 -8.44 -9.62
N ASP A 51 2.78 -9.21 -9.41
CA ASP A 51 3.75 -8.95 -8.35
C ASP A 51 4.54 -7.67 -8.63
N GLU A 52 4.70 -7.28 -9.90
CA GLU A 52 5.29 -5.99 -10.28
C GLU A 52 4.33 -4.79 -10.12
N VAL A 53 3.04 -5.05 -10.05
CA VAL A 53 2.00 -4.03 -9.91
C VAL A 53 1.74 -3.71 -8.45
N LEU A 54 1.76 -4.75 -7.60
CA LEU A 54 1.50 -4.65 -6.16
C LEU A 54 2.76 -4.23 -5.41
N GLN A 55 2.59 -3.37 -4.41
CA GLN A 55 3.69 -3.05 -3.49
C GLN A 55 3.83 -4.13 -2.41
N ILE A 56 2.69 -4.64 -1.94
CA ILE A 56 2.60 -5.69 -0.93
C ILE A 56 1.47 -6.61 -1.36
N ALA A 57 1.73 -7.92 -1.44
CA ALA A 57 0.75 -8.95 -1.73
C ALA A 57 -0.16 -9.21 -0.51
N LYS A 58 -0.90 -8.18 -0.08
CA LYS A 58 -1.87 -8.24 1.02
C LYS A 58 -3.06 -7.36 0.72
N VAL A 59 -4.24 -7.87 1.07
CA VAL A 59 -5.49 -7.12 0.98
C VAL A 59 -5.79 -6.47 2.32
N TYR A 60 -6.16 -5.19 2.28
CA TYR A 60 -6.48 -4.37 3.45
C TYR A 60 -7.94 -3.94 3.40
N GLU A 61 -8.53 -3.63 4.56
CA GLU A 61 -9.80 -2.88 4.60
C GLU A 61 -9.57 -1.37 4.52
N ASN A 62 -8.39 -0.92 4.97
CA ASN A 62 -7.90 0.44 4.89
C ASN A 62 -6.38 0.41 4.77
N VAL A 63 -5.81 0.91 3.68
CA VAL A 63 -4.34 0.94 3.47
C VAL A 63 -3.67 2.09 4.23
N SER A 64 -4.43 3.14 4.57
CA SER A 64 -3.90 4.35 5.22
C SER A 64 -3.87 4.29 6.75
N LYS A 65 -4.30 3.17 7.35
CA LYS A 65 -4.34 2.95 8.81
C LYS A 65 -3.51 1.74 9.17
#